data_AF-A0AAP8PPL8-F1
#
_entry.id   AF-A0AAP8PPL8-F1
#
_cell.length_a   1.000
_cell.length_b   1.000
_cell.length_c   1.000
_cell.angle_alpha   90.00
_cell.angle_beta   90.00
_cell.angle_gamma   90.00
#
_symmetry.space_group_name_H-M   'P 1'
#
loop_
_entity.id
_entity.type
_entity.pdbx_description
1 polymer ?
#
loop_
_entity_poly.entity_id
_entity_poly.type
_entity_poly.pdbx_seq_one_letter_code
_entity_poly.pdbx_strand_id
1 'polypeptide(L)'
;MNNEELVHNLSLIKNAIDVLREELAPDLKSRDLMLLRYGFSNDETEQLDKYLLNLTLNKEKITYRQLKAKMCEIRDLPEIPMKTVKDIYEGYRASKVIGNIIKTNSK
;
A
#
# COMPACT_ATOMS: atom_id res chain seq x y z
N MET A 1 -23.54 15.51 -6.61
CA MET A 1 -22.50 14.89 -7.45
C MET A 1 -22.82 13.41 -7.54
N ASN A 2 -22.96 12.89 -8.76
CA ASN A 2 -23.35 11.49 -8.98
C ASN A 2 -22.18 10.55 -8.58
N ASN A 3 -22.47 9.37 -8.04
CA ASN A 3 -21.46 8.39 -7.68
C ASN A 3 -20.62 7.95 -8.89
N GLU A 4 -21.24 7.82 -10.06
CA GLU A 4 -20.54 7.47 -11.30
C GLU A 4 -19.56 8.56 -11.74
N GLU A 5 -19.97 9.82 -11.61
CA GLU A 5 -19.15 10.99 -11.91
C GLU A 5 -17.93 11.08 -10.97
N LEU A 6 -18.14 10.76 -9.69
CA LEU A 6 -17.07 10.64 -8.69
C LEU A 6 -16.05 9.54 -9.04
N VAL A 7 -16.53 8.35 -9.39
CA VAL A 7 -15.67 7.23 -9.80
C VAL A 7 -14.88 7.57 -11.06
N HIS A 8 -15.53 8.22 -12.03
CA HIS A 8 -14.88 8.69 -13.25
C HIS A 8 -13.77 9.71 -12.96
N ASN A 9 -14.07 10.75 -12.19
CA ASN A 9 -13.10 11.78 -11.82
C ASN A 9 -11.93 11.21 -11.03
N LEU A 10 -12.18 10.28 -10.10
CA LEU A 10 -11.12 9.58 -9.38
C LEU A 10 -10.20 8.79 -10.33
N SER A 11 -10.76 8.12 -11.33
CA SER A 11 -9.98 7.40 -12.34
C SER A 11 -9.09 8.35 -13.14
N LEU A 12 -9.62 9.50 -13.56
CA LEU A 12 -8.84 10.52 -14.29
C LEU A 12 -7.66 11.04 -13.46
N ILE A 13 -7.89 11.33 -12.18
CA ILE A 13 -6.85 11.80 -11.25
C ILE A 13 -5.76 10.74 -11.06
N LYS A 14 -6.14 9.48 -10.84
CA LYS A 14 -5.18 8.38 -10.70
C LYS A 14 -4.30 8.23 -11.94
N ASN A 15 -4.89 8.28 -13.13
CA ASN A 15 -4.16 8.20 -14.39
C ASN A 15 -3.22 9.38 -14.58
N ALA A 16 -3.66 10.61 -14.28
CA ALA A 16 -2.80 11.79 -14.36
C ALA A 16 -1.60 11.68 -13.41
N ILE A 17 -1.80 11.20 -12.19
CA ILE A 17 -0.71 10.97 -11.22
C ILE A 17 0.25 9.88 -11.71
N ASP A 18 -0.25 8.78 -12.28
CA ASP A 18 0.60 7.72 -12.82
C ASP A 18 1.47 8.23 -13.98
N VAL A 19 0.90 8.99 -14.92
CA VAL A 19 1.65 9.63 -16.02
C VAL A 19 2.69 10.60 -15.48
N LEU A 20 2.32 11.49 -14.56
CA LEU A 20 3.26 12.44 -13.95
C LEU A 20 4.40 11.73 -13.22
N ARG A 21 4.11 10.62 -12.52
CA ARG A 21 5.16 9.81 -11.89
C ARG A 21 6.10 9.25 -12.95
N GLU A 22 5.58 8.65 -14.02
CA GLU A 22 6.39 8.03 -15.07
C GLU A 22 7.33 9.04 -15.74
N GLU A 23 6.85 10.26 -16.01
CA GLU A 23 7.63 11.31 -16.67
C GLU A 23 8.61 12.02 -15.74
N LEU A 24 8.20 12.35 -14.50
CA LEU A 24 8.97 13.25 -13.63
C LEU A 24 9.77 12.52 -12.55
N ALA A 25 9.29 11.37 -12.08
CA ALA A 25 9.89 10.66 -10.96
C ALA A 25 9.54 9.16 -11.00
N PRO A 26 10.06 8.40 -11.99
CA PRO A 26 9.66 7.00 -12.23
C PRO A 26 9.96 6.08 -11.03
N ASP A 27 10.97 6.43 -10.24
CA ASP A 27 11.37 5.70 -9.04
C ASP A 27 10.65 6.16 -7.75
N LEU A 28 9.78 7.16 -7.83
CA LEU A 28 9.04 7.67 -6.68
C LEU A 28 8.10 6.60 -6.14
N LYS A 29 8.38 6.16 -4.92
CA LYS A 29 7.50 5.32 -4.11
C LYS A 29 7.21 6.07 -2.82
N SER A 30 5.94 6.16 -2.46
CA SER A 30 5.49 6.67 -1.17
C SER A 30 4.28 5.88 -0.71
N ARG A 31 4.01 5.92 0.60
CA ARG A 31 2.83 5.32 1.20
C ARG A 31 1.57 5.74 0.47
N ASP A 32 1.34 7.05 0.38
CA ASP A 32 0.10 7.60 -0.15
C ASP A 32 -0.07 7.28 -1.65
N LEU A 33 1.02 7.32 -2.42
CA LEU A 33 0.99 6.99 -3.84
C LEU A 33 0.62 5.53 -4.08
N MET A 34 1.20 4.61 -3.30
CA MET A 34 0.90 3.18 -3.43
C MET A 34 -0.53 2.86 -2.96
N LEU A 35 -0.95 3.42 -1.84
CA LEU A 35 -2.32 3.25 -1.32
C LEU A 35 -3.37 3.79 -2.31
N LEU A 36 -3.15 4.99 -2.85
CA LEU A 36 -4.04 5.61 -3.84
C LEU A 36 -4.15 4.75 -5.11
N ARG A 37 -3.00 4.29 -5.63
CA ARG A 37 -2.93 3.47 -6.84
C ARG A 37 -3.73 2.18 -6.70
N TYR A 38 -3.64 1.53 -5.54
CA TYR A 38 -4.35 0.28 -5.26
C TYR A 38 -5.76 0.46 -4.68
N GLY A 39 -6.21 1.72 -4.52
CA GLY A 39 -7.57 2.06 -4.13
C GLY A 39 -7.90 1.68 -2.69
N PHE A 40 -6.97 1.88 -1.77
CA PHE A 40 -7.26 1.78 -0.34
C PHE A 40 -8.15 2.96 0.08
N SER A 41 -9.21 2.65 0.82
CA SER A 41 -10.02 3.61 1.57
C SER A 41 -9.26 4.14 2.78
N ASN A 42 -9.80 5.20 3.40
CA ASN A 42 -9.23 5.76 4.62
C ASN A 42 -9.25 4.74 5.77
N ASP A 43 -10.34 3.99 5.92
CA ASP A 43 -10.49 2.99 6.99
C ASP A 43 -9.51 1.82 6.81
N GLU A 44 -9.36 1.31 5.58
CA GLU A 44 -8.36 0.27 5.26
C GLU A 44 -6.94 0.80 5.50
N THR A 45 -6.68 2.07 5.15
CA THR A 45 -5.39 2.73 5.37
C THR A 45 -5.06 2.83 6.85
N GLU A 46 -6.01 3.29 7.67
CA GLU A 46 -5.80 3.45 9.12
C GLU A 46 -5.55 2.10 9.80
N GLN A 47 -6.27 1.05 9.40
CA GLN A 47 -6.06 -0.30 9.91
C GLN A 47 -4.67 -0.84 9.54
N LEU A 48 -4.23 -0.61 8.29
CA LEU A 48 -2.92 -1.03 7.83
C LEU A 48 -1.80 -0.24 8.51
N ASP A 49 -1.94 1.08 8.63
CA ASP A 49 -1.03 1.97 9.35
C ASP A 49 -0.83 1.46 10.79
N LYS A 50 -1.93 1.27 11.53
CA LYS A 50 -1.90 0.75 12.92
C LYS A 50 -1.18 -0.59 13.01
N TYR A 51 -1.50 -1.52 12.12
CA TYR A 51 -0.88 -2.84 12.11
C TYR A 51 0.63 -2.76 11.87
N LEU A 52 1.08 -2.04 10.84
CA LEU A 52 2.50 -1.99 10.48
C LEU A 52 3.33 -1.17 11.49
N LEU A 53 2.74 -0.13 12.08
CA LEU A 53 3.35 0.62 13.18
C LEU A 53 3.53 -0.26 14.41
N ASN A 54 2.52 -1.03 14.81
CA ASN A 54 2.64 -1.96 15.93
C ASN A 54 3.77 -2.97 15.73
N LEU A 55 3.88 -3.57 14.53
CA LEU A 55 5.00 -4.46 14.21
C LEU A 55 6.35 -3.76 14.35
N THR A 56 6.44 -2.51 13.89
CA THR A 56 7.67 -1.71 13.98
C THR A 56 8.04 -1.41 15.43
N LEU A 57 7.07 -0.97 16.24
CA LEU A 57 7.27 -0.64 17.65
C LEU A 57 7.68 -1.87 18.47
N ASN A 58 7.06 -3.03 18.20
CA ASN A 58 7.36 -4.29 18.87
C ASN A 58 8.59 -5.01 18.29
N LYS A 59 9.23 -4.47 17.25
CA LYS A 59 10.35 -5.08 16.51
C LYS A 59 10.02 -6.48 15.96
N GLU A 60 8.74 -6.71 15.67
CA GLU A 60 8.25 -7.96 15.12
C GLU A 60 8.61 -8.07 13.64
N LYS A 61 8.90 -9.30 13.22
CA LYS A 61 9.20 -9.63 11.82
C LYS A 61 8.16 -10.57 11.28
N ILE A 62 7.61 -10.25 10.12
CA ILE A 62 6.62 -11.05 9.40
C ILE A 62 7.14 -11.47 8.03
N THR A 63 6.50 -12.45 7.41
CA THR A 63 6.75 -12.82 6.01
C THR A 63 5.82 -12.04 5.08
N TYR A 64 6.16 -11.95 3.79
CA TYR A 64 5.25 -11.40 2.78
C TYR A 64 3.92 -12.15 2.69
N ARG A 65 3.89 -13.46 3.02
CA ARG A 65 2.64 -14.24 3.08
C ARG A 65 1.73 -13.77 4.21
N GLN A 66 2.30 -13.51 5.40
CA GLN A 66 1.55 -12.96 6.53
C GLN A 66 1.06 -11.54 6.25
N LEU A 67 1.90 -10.69 5.63
CA LEU A 67 1.47 -9.36 5.21
C LEU A 67 0.31 -9.43 4.20
N LYS A 68 0.42 -10.30 3.18
CA LYS A 68 -0.66 -10.55 2.21
C LYS A 68 -1.95 -10.96 2.91
N ALA A 69 -1.88 -11.92 3.83
CA ALA A 69 -3.06 -12.38 4.57
C ALA A 69 -3.71 -11.24 5.37
N LYS A 70 -2.92 -10.41 6.05
CA LYS A 70 -3.47 -9.26 6.79
C LYS A 70 -4.09 -8.20 5.86
N MET A 71 -3.51 -7.96 4.69
CA MET A 71 -4.10 -7.05 3.71
C MET A 71 -5.38 -7.61 3.10
N CYS A 72 -5.47 -8.92 2.84
CA CYS A 72 -6.73 -9.57 2.43
C CYS A 72 -7.82 -9.39 3.49
N GLU A 73 -7.49 -9.58 4.77
CA GLU A 73 -8.40 -9.37 5.90
C GLU A 73 -8.89 -7.93 5.98
N ILE A 74 -7.98 -6.94 5.95
CA ILE A 74 -8.33 -5.51 6.04
C ILE A 74 -9.25 -5.07 4.90
N ARG A 75 -9.03 -5.61 3.69
CA ARG A 75 -9.78 -5.23 2.50
C ARG A 75 -11.05 -6.05 2.25
N ASP A 76 -11.30 -7.05 3.08
CA ASP A 76 -12.37 -8.04 2.86
C ASP A 76 -12.30 -8.66 1.44
N LEU A 77 -11.08 -9.02 1.01
CA LEU A 77 -10.84 -9.62 -0.31
C LEU A 77 -10.30 -11.04 -0.19
N PRO A 78 -10.77 -11.99 -1.01
CA PRO A 78 -10.29 -13.37 -0.97
C PRO A 78 -8.80 -13.48 -1.33
N GLU A 79 -8.33 -12.61 -2.23
CA GLU A 79 -6.94 -12.59 -2.65
C GLU A 79 -6.49 -11.21 -3.16
N ILE A 80 -5.23 -10.88 -2.89
CA ILE A 80 -4.53 -9.71 -3.44
C ILE A 80 -3.26 -10.18 -4.17
N PRO A 81 -2.93 -9.63 -5.36
CA PRO A 81 -1.67 -9.93 -6.04
C PRO A 81 -0.45 -9.63 -5.17
N MET A 82 0.56 -10.51 -5.20
CA MET A 82 1.79 -10.31 -4.43
C MET A 82 2.54 -9.02 -4.82
N LYS A 83 2.40 -8.58 -6.08
CA LYS A 83 2.95 -7.30 -6.54
C LYS A 83 2.38 -6.12 -5.73
N THR A 84 1.07 -6.08 -5.53
CA THR A 84 0.39 -5.06 -4.72
C THR A 84 0.93 -5.04 -3.29
N VAL A 85 1.10 -6.21 -2.68
CA VAL A 85 1.64 -6.34 -1.31
C VAL A 85 3.06 -5.76 -1.21
N LYS A 86 3.92 -6.10 -2.19
CA LYS A 86 5.30 -5.60 -2.24
C LYS A 86 5.35 -4.10 -2.49
N ASP A 87 4.59 -3.60 -3.45
CA ASP A 87 4.58 -2.19 -3.78
C ASP A 87 4.11 -1.33 -2.60
N ILE A 88 3.06 -1.77 -1.90
CA ILE A 88 2.59 -1.09 -0.69
C ILE A 88 3.67 -1.12 0.40
N TYR A 89 4.25 -2.29 0.69
CA TYR A 89 5.35 -2.38 1.66
C TYR A 89 6.52 -1.43 1.34
N GLU A 90 6.95 -1.39 0.07
CA GLU A 90 8.00 -0.49 -0.39
C GLU A 90 7.59 0.99 -0.28
N GLY A 91 6.32 1.33 -0.53
CA GLY A 91 5.79 2.68 -0.31
C GLY A 91 5.92 3.12 1.15
N TYR A 92 5.53 2.27 2.09
CA TYR A 92 5.67 2.54 3.53
C TYR A 92 7.14 2.66 3.96
N ARG A 93 8.02 1.81 3.44
CA ARG A 93 9.48 1.88 3.68
C ARG A 93 10.09 3.16 3.13
N ALA A 94 9.75 3.54 1.90
CA ALA A 94 10.27 4.74 1.24
C ALA A 94 9.81 6.02 1.96
N SER A 95 8.58 6.04 2.47
CA SER A 95 8.05 7.13 3.31
C SER A 95 8.60 7.13 4.74
N LYS A 96 9.50 6.20 5.11
CA LYS A 96 10.08 6.06 6.46
C LYS A 96 9.03 5.92 7.57
N VAL A 97 7.83 5.45 7.24
CA VAL A 97 6.75 5.21 8.21
C VAL A 97 7.05 3.96 9.03
N ILE A 98 7.69 2.97 8.42
CA ILE A 98 7.99 1.67 9.04
C ILE A 98 9.46 1.30 8.91
N GLY A 99 9.95 0.54 9.89
CA GLY A 99 11.26 -0.09 9.82
C GLY A 99 11.30 -1.26 8.84
N ASN A 100 12.42 -1.98 8.79
CA ASN A 100 12.43 -3.28 8.13
C ASN A 100 11.60 -4.26 8.98
N ILE A 101 10.43 -4.69 8.52
CA ILE A 101 9.57 -5.65 9.23
C ILE A 101 9.45 -6.99 8.51
N ILE A 102 10.02 -7.12 7.32
CA ILE A 102 9.98 -8.38 6.56
C ILE A 102 11.18 -9.27 6.93
N LYS A 103 10.92 -10.55 7.20
CA LYS A 103 11.95 -11.59 7.33
C LYS A 103 12.67 -11.75 5.99
N THR A 104 13.96 -11.47 5.97
CA THR A 104 14.84 -11.99 4.91
C THR A 104 14.96 -13.49 5.15
N ASN A 105 14.61 -14.33 4.17
CA ASN A 105 14.94 -15.75 4.26
C ASN A 105 16.46 -15.85 4.36
N SER A 106 16.96 -16.23 5.53
CA SER A 106 18.34 -16.70 5.67
C SER A 106 18.47 -17.91 4.75
N LYS A 107 19.30 -17.76 3.71
CA LYS A 107 19.78 -18.91 2.93
C LYS A 107 20.60 -19.82 3.82
#